data_AF-A0A0B8QF98-F1
#
_entry.id   AF-A0A0B8QF98-F1
#
_cell.length_a   1.000
_cell.length_b   1.000
_cell.length_c   1.000
_cell.angle_alpha   90.00
_cell.angle_beta   90.00
_cell.angle_gamma   90.00
#
_symmetry.space_group_name_H-M   'P 1'
#
loop_
_entity.id
_entity.type
_entity.pdbx_description
1 polymer ?
#
loop_
_entity_poly.entity_id
_entity_poly.type
_entity_poly.pdbx_seq_one_letter_code
_entity_poly.pdbx_strand_id
1 'polypeptide(L)'
;MTATPIPRTLAMTAYADLETSVIDELPPGRTPIQTVAIPDTKRDEIIERIRSACAEQGKQAYWVCTLIDESEVLEAQAAAEIAEELKVKLPEIKIGLVHGRMKRLKNSK
;
A
#
# COMPACT_ATOMS: atom_id res chain seq x y z
N MET A 1 11.27 1.60 -18.97
CA MET A 1 10.71 0.40 -18.30
C MET A 1 9.60 0.87 -17.37
N THR A 2 8.39 0.31 -17.47
CA THR A 2 7.23 0.64 -16.62
C THR A 2 6.76 -0.62 -15.89
N ALA A 3 6.35 -0.48 -14.62
CA ALA A 3 5.78 -1.58 -13.84
C ALA A 3 4.27 -1.76 -14.09
N THR A 4 3.59 -0.69 -14.54
CA THR A 4 2.18 -0.72 -14.91
C THR A 4 2.07 -0.93 -16.42
N PRO A 5 1.43 -2.03 -16.89
CA PRO A 5 1.19 -2.24 -18.30
C PRO A 5 0.38 -1.08 -18.89
N ILE A 6 0.90 -0.46 -19.94
CA ILE A 6 0.22 0.64 -20.63
C ILE A 6 -0.92 0.05 -21.48
N PRO A 7 -2.13 0.64 -21.46
CA PRO A 7 -3.20 0.20 -22.34
C PRO A 7 -2.74 0.16 -23.80
N ARG A 8 -2.99 -0.97 -24.47
CA ARG A 8 -2.42 -1.27 -25.79
C ARG A 8 -2.67 -0.16 -26.82
N THR A 9 -3.88 0.39 -26.87
CA THR A 9 -4.23 1.46 -27.81
C THR A 9 -3.46 2.74 -27.54
N LEU A 10 -3.27 3.11 -26.27
CA LEU A 10 -2.45 4.28 -25.89
C LEU A 10 -0.98 4.06 -26.27
N ALA A 11 -0.47 2.83 -26.11
CA ALA A 11 0.89 2.51 -26.50
C ALA A 11 1.10 2.67 -28.02
N MET A 12 0.15 2.21 -28.83
CA MET A 12 0.19 2.32 -30.30
C MET A 12 0.12 3.76 -30.81
N THR A 13 -0.47 4.70 -30.06
CA THR A 13 -0.58 6.10 -30.49
C THR A 13 0.52 6.98 -29.91
N ALA A 14 0.83 6.84 -28.62
CA ALA A 14 1.77 7.71 -27.91
C ALA A 14 3.23 7.26 -28.08
N TYR A 15 3.45 5.98 -28.39
CA TYR A 15 4.79 5.38 -28.50
C TYR A 15 4.94 4.59 -29.81
N ALA A 16 4.21 4.99 -30.87
CA ALA A 16 4.19 4.32 -32.18
C ALA A 16 5.60 4.18 -32.80
N ASP A 17 6.44 5.19 -32.58
CA ASP A 17 7.81 5.25 -33.12
C ASP A 17 8.85 4.56 -32.22
N LEU A 18 8.42 3.91 -31.12
CA LEU A 18 9.29 3.22 -30.18
C LEU A 18 9.06 1.71 -30.26
N GLU A 19 10.14 0.95 -30.41
CA GLU A 19 10.09 -0.49 -30.19
C GLU A 19 9.78 -0.77 -28.70
N THR A 20 8.65 -1.43 -28.44
CA THR A 20 8.24 -1.81 -27.08
C THR A 20 8.37 -3.31 -26.91
N SER A 21 8.88 -3.72 -25.76
CA SER A 21 8.92 -5.12 -25.34
C SER A 21 8.21 -5.25 -23.99
N VAL A 22 7.46 -6.34 -23.82
CA VAL A 22 6.68 -6.63 -22.61
C VAL A 22 7.26 -7.89 -21.96
N ILE A 23 7.51 -7.80 -20.66
CA ILE A 23 7.86 -8.95 -19.81
C ILE A 23 6.61 -9.27 -19.00
N ASP A 24 5.90 -10.34 -19.36
CA ASP A 24 4.64 -10.76 -18.74
C ASP A 24 4.81 -12.01 -17.84
N GLU A 25 5.99 -12.61 -17.84
CA GLU A 25 6.32 -13.73 -16.97
C GLU A 25 6.53 -13.28 -15.52
N LEU A 26 5.99 -14.07 -14.60
CA LEU A 26 6.22 -13.89 -13.18
C LEU A 26 7.54 -14.55 -12.77
N PRO A 27 8.30 -13.96 -11.82
CA PRO A 27 9.47 -14.62 -11.28
C PRO A 27 9.14 -16.00 -10.72
N PRO A 28 10.05 -16.98 -10.85
CA PRO A 28 9.83 -18.33 -10.32
C PRO A 28 9.58 -18.28 -8.81
N GLY A 29 8.62 -19.08 -8.34
CA GLY A 29 8.24 -19.13 -6.92
C GLY A 29 7.25 -18.04 -6.48
N ARG A 30 6.73 -17.20 -7.39
CA ARG A 30 5.66 -16.23 -7.04
C ARG A 30 4.35 -16.95 -6.75
N THR A 31 3.88 -16.87 -5.50
CA THR A 31 2.57 -17.39 -5.09
C THR A 31 1.46 -16.37 -5.35
N PRO A 32 0.27 -16.79 -5.83
CA PRO A 32 -0.89 -15.90 -5.92
C PRO A 32 -1.24 -15.25 -4.57
N ILE A 33 -1.68 -13.99 -4.62
CA ILE A 33 -2.11 -13.26 -3.43
C ILE A 33 -3.56 -13.63 -3.14
N GLN A 34 -3.87 -14.00 -1.89
CA GLN A 34 -5.26 -14.13 -1.45
C GLN A 34 -5.85 -12.74 -1.21
N THR A 35 -6.85 -12.35 -2.01
CA THR A 35 -7.57 -11.09 -1.87
C THR A 35 -8.98 -11.35 -1.36
N VAL A 36 -9.40 -10.58 -0.37
CA VAL A 36 -10.73 -10.69 0.26
C VAL A 36 -11.34 -9.31 0.47
N ALA A 37 -12.66 -9.18 0.30
CA ALA A 37 -13.42 -7.99 0.64
C ALA A 37 -14.12 -8.22 1.98
N ILE A 38 -13.91 -7.34 2.94
CA ILE A 38 -14.40 -7.50 4.32
C ILE A 38 -15.09 -6.20 4.74
N PRO A 39 -16.29 -6.25 5.34
CA PRO A 39 -17.00 -5.06 5.80
C PRO A 39 -16.25 -4.38 6.96
N ASP A 40 -16.37 -3.06 7.05
CA ASP A 40 -15.71 -2.26 8.10
C ASP A 40 -16.18 -2.63 9.52
N THR A 41 -17.37 -3.21 9.68
CA THR A 41 -17.85 -3.76 10.97
C THR A 41 -16.95 -4.87 11.53
N LYS A 42 -16.11 -5.49 10.71
CA LYS A 42 -15.14 -6.53 11.10
C LYS A 42 -13.71 -5.98 11.24
N ARG A 43 -13.54 -4.66 11.29
CA ARG A 43 -12.22 -4.00 11.37
C ARG A 43 -11.37 -4.50 12.54
N ASP A 44 -11.97 -4.73 13.71
CA ASP A 44 -11.22 -5.25 14.87
C ASP A 44 -10.71 -6.68 14.64
N GLU A 45 -11.44 -7.53 13.90
CA GLU A 45 -10.94 -8.86 13.49
C GLU A 45 -9.72 -8.75 12.57
N ILE A 46 -9.68 -7.71 11.72
CA ILE A 46 -8.53 -7.44 10.84
C ILE A 46 -7.32 -6.97 11.65
N ILE A 47 -7.54 -6.11 12.63
CA ILE A 47 -6.49 -5.63 13.53
C ILE A 47 -5.88 -6.82 14.31
N GLU A 48 -6.70 -7.74 14.81
CA GLU A 48 -6.24 -8.99 15.44
C GLU A 48 -5.41 -9.84 14.47
N ARG A 49 -5.89 -10.01 13.23
CA ARG A 49 -5.16 -10.78 12.22
C ARG A 49 -3.81 -10.16 11.88
N ILE A 50 -3.74 -8.82 11.81
CA ILE A 50 -2.48 -8.10 11.62
C ILE A 50 -1.58 -8.32 12.83
N ARG A 51 -2.13 -8.30 14.05
CA ARG A 51 -1.37 -8.58 15.27
C ARG A 51 -0.64 -9.92 15.19
N SER A 52 -1.37 -11.01 14.99
CA SER A 52 -0.76 -12.35 14.90
C SER A 52 0.21 -12.47 13.73
N ALA A 53 -0.10 -11.87 12.58
CA ALA A 53 0.81 -11.90 11.43
C ALA A 53 2.15 -11.20 11.74
N CYS A 54 2.12 -10.05 12.40
CA CYS A 54 3.32 -9.28 12.70
C CYS A 54 4.08 -9.81 13.91
N ALA A 55 3.39 -10.07 15.03
CA ALA A 55 4.01 -10.44 16.30
C ALA A 55 4.47 -11.91 16.33
N GLU A 56 3.68 -12.83 15.78
CA GLU A 56 3.97 -14.27 15.87
C GLU A 56 4.70 -14.78 14.63
N GLN A 57 4.34 -14.29 13.44
CA GLN A 57 4.89 -14.78 12.17
C GLN A 57 6.00 -13.90 11.59
N GLY A 58 6.32 -12.78 12.25
CA GLY A 58 7.37 -11.85 11.82
C GLY A 58 7.10 -11.16 10.48
N LYS A 59 5.82 -11.07 10.07
CA LYS A 59 5.43 -10.40 8.82
C LYS A 59 5.31 -8.89 9.00
N GLN A 60 5.15 -8.19 7.88
CA GLN A 60 4.85 -6.76 7.86
C GLN A 60 3.53 -6.52 7.15
N ALA A 61 2.83 -5.46 7.54
CA ALA A 61 1.55 -5.06 6.96
C ALA A 61 1.59 -3.60 6.50
N TYR A 62 0.85 -3.31 5.43
CA TYR A 62 0.56 -1.95 4.99
C TYR A 62 -0.91 -1.64 5.26
N TRP A 63 -1.17 -0.52 5.94
CA TRP A 63 -2.51 0.03 6.13
C TRP A 63 -2.64 1.29 5.28
N VAL A 64 -3.50 1.27 4.27
CA VAL A 64 -3.68 2.39 3.34
C VAL A 64 -4.95 3.14 3.72
N CYS A 65 -4.80 4.41 4.11
CA CYS A 65 -5.93 5.30 4.32
C CYS A 65 -6.22 6.05 3.01
N THR A 66 -7.34 5.74 2.38
CA THR A 66 -7.86 6.51 1.25
C THR A 66 -8.83 7.55 1.76
N LEU A 67 -8.71 8.79 1.31
CA LEU A 67 -9.71 9.82 1.51
C LEU A 67 -10.29 10.19 0.14
N ILE A 68 -11.59 10.46 0.11
CA ILE A 68 -12.30 10.82 -1.13
C ILE A 68 -12.18 12.34 -1.40
N ASP A 69 -11.74 13.11 -0.39
CA ASP A 69 -11.60 14.56 -0.46
C ASP A 69 -10.29 14.96 -1.18
N GLU A 70 -10.33 16.04 -1.97
CA GLU A 70 -9.18 16.54 -2.73
C GLU A 70 -8.11 17.20 -1.84
N SER A 71 -8.38 17.37 -0.54
CA SER A 71 -7.47 18.01 0.40
C SER A 71 -6.42 17.05 0.97
N GLU A 72 -5.18 17.17 0.50
CA GLU A 72 -4.02 16.50 1.09
C GLU A 72 -3.80 16.80 2.59
N VAL A 73 -4.36 17.91 3.11
CA VAL A 73 -4.32 18.22 4.56
C VAL A 73 -5.11 17.17 5.33
N LEU A 74 -6.32 16.89 4.84
CA LEU A 74 -7.27 15.99 5.48
C LEU A 74 -6.76 14.55 5.38
N GLU A 75 -6.16 14.17 4.24
CA GLU A 75 -5.53 12.85 4.08
C GLU A 75 -4.44 12.59 5.12
N ALA A 76 -3.54 13.55 5.31
CA ALA A 76 -2.45 13.45 6.27
C ALA A 76 -2.97 13.36 7.72
N GLN A 77 -4.02 14.12 8.05
CA GLN A 77 -4.65 14.09 9.37
C GLN A 77 -5.32 12.74 9.64
N ALA A 78 -6.14 12.24 8.72
CA ALA A 78 -6.82 10.95 8.89
C ALA A 78 -5.82 9.79 9.00
N ALA A 79 -4.75 9.79 8.20
CA ALA A 79 -3.70 8.79 8.31
C ALA A 79 -2.99 8.85 9.67
N ALA A 80 -2.75 10.06 10.20
CA ALA A 80 -2.15 10.25 11.52
C ALA A 80 -3.06 9.76 12.66
N GLU A 81 -4.36 10.09 12.62
CA GLU A 81 -5.35 9.65 13.61
C GLU A 81 -5.45 8.13 13.66
N ILE A 82 -5.57 7.47 12.50
CA ILE A 82 -5.60 6.01 12.42
C ILE A 82 -4.28 5.40 12.90
N ALA A 83 -3.13 6.02 12.59
CA ALA A 83 -1.84 5.54 13.08
C ALA A 83 -1.76 5.58 14.61
N GLU A 84 -2.26 6.63 15.26
CA GLU A 84 -2.33 6.71 16.73
C GLU A 84 -3.31 5.68 17.30
N GLU A 85 -4.48 5.49 16.69
CA GLU A 85 -5.43 4.45 17.10
C GLU A 85 -4.79 3.05 17.05
N LEU A 86 -4.11 2.74 15.96
CA LEU A 86 -3.45 1.45 15.77
C LEU A 86 -2.29 1.25 16.76
N LYS A 87 -1.53 2.29 17.10
CA LYS A 87 -0.48 2.21 18.14
C LYS A 87 -1.05 1.86 19.51
N VAL A 88 -2.22 2.39 19.85
CA VAL A 88 -2.92 2.05 21.11
C VAL A 88 -3.44 0.62 21.07
N LYS A 89 -3.99 0.17 19.93
CA LYS A 89 -4.55 -1.19 19.78
C LYS A 89 -3.48 -2.30 19.61
N LEU A 90 -2.28 -1.94 19.17
CA LEU A 90 -1.16 -2.84 18.84
C LEU A 90 0.17 -2.35 19.48
N PRO A 91 0.26 -2.23 20.82
CA PRO A 91 1.42 -1.65 21.49
C PRO A 91 2.73 -2.43 21.26
N GLU A 92 2.65 -3.71 20.94
CA GLU A 92 3.78 -4.59 20.63
C GLU A 92 4.31 -4.45 19.19
N ILE A 93 3.61 -3.72 18.31
CA ILE A 93 3.97 -3.57 16.89
C ILE A 93 4.53 -2.18 16.61
N LYS A 94 5.67 -2.13 15.89
CA LYS A 94 6.22 -0.87 15.38
C LYS A 94 5.40 -0.34 14.22
N ILE A 95 4.71 0.77 14.43
CA ILE A 95 3.88 1.44 13.41
C ILE A 95 4.57 2.73 12.96
N GLY A 96 4.82 2.83 11.66
CA GLY A 96 5.32 4.04 10.99
C GLY A 96 4.22 4.69 10.14
N LEU A 97 4.24 6.02 10.06
CA LEU A 97 3.34 6.81 9.23
C LEU A 97 4.13 7.40 8.05
N VAL A 98 3.55 7.31 6.84
CA VAL A 98 4.08 7.95 5.63
C VAL A 98 2.93 8.66 4.90
N HIS A 99 3.08 9.96 4.65
CA HIS A 99 2.13 10.75 3.85
C HIS A 99 2.85 11.82 3.00
N GLY A 100 2.20 12.30 1.94
CA GLY A 100 2.81 13.18 0.93
C GLY A 100 3.35 14.52 1.46
N ARG A 101 2.78 15.00 2.57
CA ARG A 101 3.18 16.25 3.24
C ARG A 101 4.36 16.11 4.20
N MET A 102 4.87 14.91 4.43
CA MET A 102 6.06 14.75 5.25
C MET A 102 7.25 15.39 4.53
N LYS A 103 8.03 16.19 5.27
CA LYS A 103 9.30 16.70 4.76
C LYS A 103 10.16 15.48 4.43
N ARG A 104 10.59 15.35 3.17
CA ARG A 104 11.52 14.28 2.77
C ARG A 104 12.73 14.36 3.69
N LEU A 105 12.87 13.38 4.58
CA LEU A 105 14.13 13.17 5.25
C LEU A 105 15.10 12.77 4.14
N LYS A 106 16.07 13.62 3.82
CA LYS A 106 17.25 13.20 3.06
C LYS A 106 17.91 12.13 3.92
N ASN A 107 17.60 10.87 3.67
CA ASN A 107 18.38 9.67 3.99
C ASN A 107 17.56 8.43 3.60
N SER A 108 17.64 8.09 2.33
CA SER A 108 17.46 6.71 1.87
C SER A 108 18.26 6.56 0.58
N LYS A 109 19.51 6.13 0.76
CA LYS A 109 20.62 5.97 -0.19
C LYS A 109 21.51 7.20 -0.36
#